data_AF-A0A1B0CY17-F1
#
_entry.id   AF-A0A1B0CY17-F1
#
_cell.length_a   1.000
_cell.length_b   1.000
_cell.length_c   1.000
_cell.angle_alpha   90.00
_cell.angle_beta   90.00
_cell.angle_gamma   90.00
#
_symmetry.space_group_name_H-M   'P 1'
#
loop_
_entity.id
_entity.type
_entity.pdbx_description
1 polymer ?
#
loop_
_entity_poly.entity_id
_entity_poly.type
_entity_poly.pdbx_seq_one_letter_code
_entity_poly.pdbx_strand_id
1 'polypeptide(L)'
;MKLIICSFFIFFCLSGTQAQKGYVTKAIAELAIPCASEAKLSKESVDALKDGNILAIKEGFGCFSDCIAKKLGMIADDNSFHLGKYKERIGKIVQPDAATKIVEACSGSVGTENCKISGSVLHCSLTKLIDVFYE
;
A
#
# COMPACT_ATOMS: atom_id res chain seq x y z
N MET A 1 -15.12 -33.21 32.07
CA MET A 1 -14.31 -34.05 31.17
C MET A 1 -14.82 -33.76 29.76
N LYS A 2 -14.32 -32.71 29.12
CA LYS A 2 -13.09 -32.60 28.29
C LYS A 2 -13.44 -32.79 26.79
N LEU A 3 -13.32 -31.66 26.06
CA LEU A 3 -12.99 -31.48 24.63
C LEU A 3 -13.84 -32.27 23.62
N ILE A 4 -14.52 -31.64 22.66
CA ILE A 4 -13.93 -31.17 21.39
C ILE A 4 -14.79 -29.99 20.86
N ILE A 5 -14.33 -28.77 21.11
CA ILE A 5 -14.82 -27.53 20.46
C ILE A 5 -13.57 -26.83 19.90
N CYS A 6 -12.86 -27.46 18.96
CA CYS A 6 -11.63 -26.88 18.39
C CYS A 6 -11.37 -27.24 16.91
N SER A 7 -12.33 -27.83 16.16
CA SER A 7 -12.03 -28.29 14.78
C SER A 7 -12.66 -27.47 13.64
N PHE A 8 -13.48 -26.45 13.91
CA PHE A 8 -14.06 -25.61 12.85
C PHE A 8 -13.43 -24.21 12.70
N PHE A 9 -12.53 -23.81 13.61
CA PHE A 9 -11.91 -22.47 13.61
C PHE A 9 -10.42 -22.44 13.23
N ILE A 10 -9.83 -23.56 12.81
CA ILE A 10 -8.39 -23.66 12.46
C ILE A 10 -8.20 -24.07 10.99
N PHE A 11 -9.03 -23.53 10.08
CA PHE A 11 -8.78 -23.68 8.64
C PHE A 11 -8.91 -22.37 7.84
N PHE A 12 -9.28 -21.26 8.48
CA PHE A 12 -9.47 -19.97 7.80
C PHE A 12 -8.27 -19.01 7.90
N CYS A 13 -7.16 -19.42 8.56
CA CYS A 13 -6.05 -18.51 8.87
C CYS A 13 -4.75 -18.73 8.07
N LEU A 14 -4.68 -19.63 7.08
CA LEU A 14 -3.40 -19.98 6.41
C LEU A 14 -3.41 -19.94 4.88
N SER A 15 -4.38 -19.28 4.28
CA SER A 15 -4.36 -19.03 2.83
C SER A 15 -4.59 -17.56 2.57
N GLY A 16 -3.55 -16.75 2.74
CA GLY A 16 -3.36 -15.65 1.80
C GLY A 16 -3.50 -16.26 0.41
N THR A 17 -4.61 -15.96 -0.25
CA THR A 17 -5.01 -16.66 -1.47
C THR A 17 -3.91 -16.51 -2.52
N GLN A 18 -3.61 -17.54 -3.32
CA GLN A 18 -2.65 -17.43 -4.42
C GLN A 18 -2.96 -16.23 -5.34
N ALA A 19 -4.23 -15.82 -5.42
CA ALA A 19 -4.70 -14.61 -6.09
C ALA A 19 -4.15 -13.30 -5.50
N GLN A 20 -4.11 -13.15 -4.16
CA GLN A 20 -3.47 -11.99 -3.51
C GLN A 20 -1.97 -11.94 -3.80
N LYS A 21 -1.29 -13.09 -3.76
CA LYS A 21 0.16 -13.15 -4.07
C LYS A 21 0.43 -12.71 -5.51
N GLY A 22 -0.37 -13.17 -6.48
CA GLY A 22 -0.27 -12.76 -7.88
C GLY A 22 -0.57 -11.26 -8.11
N TYR A 23 -1.57 -10.71 -7.41
CA TYR A 23 -1.90 -9.28 -7.48
C TYR A 23 -0.76 -8.40 -6.96
N VAL A 24 -0.18 -8.75 -5.81
CA VAL A 24 0.96 -8.03 -5.22
C VAL A 24 2.20 -8.13 -6.11
N THR A 25 2.52 -9.32 -6.63
CA THR A 25 3.66 -9.50 -7.54
C THR A 25 3.48 -8.68 -8.83
N LYS A 26 2.27 -8.61 -9.38
CA LYS A 26 1.97 -7.81 -10.56
C LYS A 26 2.07 -6.30 -10.27
N ALA A 27 1.56 -5.85 -9.13
CA ALA A 27 1.69 -4.46 -8.70
C ALA A 27 3.15 -4.03 -8.52
N ILE A 28 4.00 -4.91 -7.96
CA ILE A 28 5.45 -4.67 -7.83
C ILE A 28 6.10 -4.55 -9.22
N ALA A 29 5.82 -5.48 -10.13
CA ALA A 29 6.44 -5.50 -11.45
C ALA A 29 6.01 -4.34 -12.36
N GLU A 30 4.71 -4.02 -12.40
CA GLU A 30 4.14 -3.05 -13.34
C GLU A 30 4.18 -1.60 -12.83
N LEU A 31 4.20 -1.39 -11.51
CA LEU A 31 4.17 -0.05 -10.91
C LEU A 31 5.43 0.28 -10.13
N ALA A 32 5.88 -0.61 -9.24
CA ALA A 32 6.98 -0.30 -8.34
C ALA A 32 8.33 -0.18 -9.07
N ILE A 33 8.71 -1.13 -9.93
CA ILE A 33 10.02 -1.07 -10.60
C ILE A 33 10.18 0.16 -11.51
N PRO A 34 9.21 0.52 -12.39
CA PRO A 34 9.30 1.75 -13.17
C PRO A 34 9.38 3.00 -12.28
N CYS A 35 8.55 3.07 -11.24
CA CYS A 35 8.56 4.20 -10.32
C CYS A 35 9.83 4.32 -9.49
N ALA A 36 10.48 3.20 -9.17
CA ALA A 36 11.77 3.20 -8.50
C ALA A 36 12.85 3.82 -9.41
N SER A 37 12.79 3.55 -10.71
CA SER A 37 13.67 4.20 -11.70
C SER A 37 13.38 5.69 -11.85
N GLU A 38 12.11 6.09 -11.96
CA GLU A 38 11.70 7.51 -12.06
C GLU A 38 12.10 8.31 -10.81
N ALA A 39 11.96 7.70 -9.63
CA ALA A 39 12.37 8.28 -8.35
C ALA A 39 13.88 8.20 -8.08
N LYS A 40 14.66 7.62 -9.01
CA LYS A 40 16.12 7.43 -8.90
C LYS A 40 16.53 6.71 -7.61
N LEU A 41 15.76 5.70 -7.20
CA LEU A 41 16.08 4.91 -6.02
C LEU A 41 17.43 4.19 -6.20
N SER A 42 18.14 4.01 -5.08
CA SER A 42 19.40 3.25 -5.07
C SER A 42 19.16 1.80 -5.48
N LYS A 43 20.21 1.15 -6.01
CA LYS A 43 20.16 -0.29 -6.34
C LYS A 43 19.70 -1.13 -5.14
N GLU A 44 20.17 -0.80 -3.94
CA GLU A 44 19.75 -1.44 -2.69
C GLU A 44 18.24 -1.32 -2.46
N SER A 45 17.67 -0.13 -2.64
CA SER A 45 16.22 0.09 -2.49
C SER A 45 15.41 -0.65 -3.55
N VAL A 46 15.92 -0.71 -4.79
CA VAL A 46 15.30 -1.46 -5.89
C VAL A 46 15.33 -2.98 -5.62
N ASP A 47 16.43 -3.49 -5.08
CA ASP A 47 16.54 -4.91 -4.76
C ASP A 47 15.62 -5.26 -3.58
N ALA A 48 15.54 -4.41 -2.55
CA ALA A 48 14.57 -4.57 -1.45
C ALA A 48 13.10 -4.59 -1.94
N LEU A 49 12.77 -3.75 -2.94
CA LEU A 49 11.44 -3.76 -3.57
C LEU A 49 11.12 -5.09 -4.27
N LYS A 50 12.09 -5.70 -4.96
CA LYS A 50 11.92 -7.01 -5.61
C LYS A 50 11.66 -8.11 -4.57
N ASP A 51 12.26 -7.97 -3.39
CA ASP A 51 12.05 -8.87 -2.26
C ASP A 51 10.77 -8.55 -1.46
N GLY A 52 10.01 -7.54 -1.88
CA GLY A 52 8.75 -7.13 -1.24
C GLY A 52 8.93 -6.26 0.03
N ASN A 53 10.16 -5.82 0.33
CA ASN A 53 10.48 -5.02 1.49
C ASN A 53 10.42 -3.51 1.18
N ILE A 54 9.21 -2.99 1.03
CA ILE A 54 8.96 -1.56 0.76
C ILE A 54 9.45 -0.66 1.91
N LEU A 55 9.44 -1.16 3.15
CA LEU A 55 9.85 -0.40 4.33
C LEU A 55 11.37 -0.14 4.37
N ALA A 56 12.17 -0.87 3.59
CA ALA A 56 13.61 -0.65 3.49
C ALA A 56 14.00 0.54 2.60
N ILE A 57 13.04 1.19 1.93
CA ILE A 57 13.30 2.39 1.10
C ILE A 57 13.52 3.59 2.02
N LYS A 58 14.79 3.96 2.22
CA LYS A 58 15.19 5.06 3.11
C LYS A 58 15.10 6.44 2.44
N GLU A 59 15.43 6.50 1.16
CA GLU A 59 15.52 7.75 0.39
C GLU A 59 14.60 7.68 -0.82
N GLY A 60 14.09 8.83 -1.28
CA GLY A 60 13.24 8.89 -2.48
C GLY A 60 11.85 8.27 -2.34
N PHE A 61 11.47 7.76 -1.16
CA PHE A 61 10.16 7.15 -0.90
C PHE A 61 8.99 8.04 -1.30
N GLY A 62 9.10 9.36 -1.07
CA GLY A 62 8.08 10.32 -1.46
C GLY A 62 7.87 10.41 -2.98
N CYS A 63 8.96 10.52 -3.76
CA CYS A 63 8.87 10.55 -5.22
C CYS A 63 8.39 9.21 -5.79
N PHE A 64 8.85 8.11 -5.20
CA PHE A 64 8.41 6.77 -5.53
C PHE A 64 6.89 6.60 -5.30
N SER A 65 6.42 7.06 -4.14
CA SER A 65 5.00 7.06 -3.76
C SER A 65 4.16 7.90 -4.72
N ASP A 66 4.61 9.11 -5.03
CA ASP A 66 3.91 10.03 -5.96
C ASP A 66 3.83 9.44 -7.37
N CYS A 67 4.88 8.78 -7.84
CA CYS A 67 4.85 8.09 -9.13
C CYS A 67 3.78 6.99 -9.15
N ILE A 68 3.72 6.14 -8.12
CA ILE A 68 2.71 5.08 -8.03
C ILE A 68 1.30 5.71 -7.95
N ALA A 69 1.14 6.75 -7.14
CA ALA A 69 -0.12 7.44 -6.98
C ALA A 69 -0.60 8.09 -8.29
N LYS A 70 0.29 8.69 -9.08
CA LYS A 70 0.00 9.19 -10.43
C LYS A 70 -0.46 8.08 -11.37
N LYS A 71 0.29 6.97 -11.46
CA LYS A 71 -0.08 5.82 -12.33
C LYS A 71 -1.41 5.18 -11.93
N LEU A 72 -1.80 5.28 -10.66
CA LEU A 72 -3.09 4.78 -10.14
C LEU A 72 -4.25 5.79 -10.28
N GLY A 73 -3.97 7.00 -10.75
CA GLY A 73 -4.93 8.10 -10.92
C GLY A 73 -5.31 8.81 -9.63
N MET A 74 -4.52 8.67 -8.56
CA MET A 74 -4.73 9.35 -7.28
C MET A 74 -4.12 10.76 -7.27
N ILE A 75 -3.17 11.04 -8.15
CA ILE A 75 -2.64 12.38 -8.40
C ILE A 75 -2.84 12.68 -9.88
N ALA A 76 -3.44 13.83 -10.21
CA ALA A 76 -3.57 14.31 -11.59
C ALA A 76 -2.27 14.97 -12.10
N ASP A 77 -2.26 15.28 -13.40
CA ASP A 77 -1.13 15.94 -14.07
C ASP A 77 -0.85 17.35 -13.52
N ASP A 78 -1.87 18.00 -12.96
CA ASP A 78 -1.78 19.29 -12.27
C ASP A 78 -1.33 19.18 -10.80
N ASN A 79 -0.92 17.96 -10.38
CA ASN A 79 -0.56 17.60 -9.01
C ASN A 79 -1.72 17.63 -7.99
N SER A 80 -2.97 17.72 -8.43
CA SER A 80 -4.13 17.61 -7.53
C SER A 80 -4.33 16.18 -7.03
N PHE A 81 -4.54 16.01 -5.72
CA PHE A 81 -4.84 14.70 -5.12
C PHE A 81 -6.34 14.36 -5.18
N HIS A 82 -6.67 13.22 -5.77
CA HIS A 82 -8.03 12.73 -5.93
C HIS A 82 -8.45 11.82 -4.77
N LEU A 83 -9.00 12.41 -3.71
CA LEU A 83 -9.46 11.69 -2.53
C LEU A 83 -10.43 10.54 -2.86
N GLY A 84 -11.34 10.73 -3.82
CA GLY A 84 -12.28 9.69 -4.25
C GLY A 84 -11.58 8.44 -4.82
N LYS A 85 -10.51 8.64 -5.60
CA LYS A 85 -9.70 7.55 -6.15
C LYS A 85 -8.90 6.84 -5.06
N TYR A 86 -8.35 7.60 -4.11
CA TYR A 86 -7.69 7.00 -2.95
C TYR A 86 -8.64 6.10 -2.14
N LYS A 87 -9.86 6.57 -1.82
CA LYS A 87 -10.89 5.76 -1.16
C LYS A 87 -11.22 4.49 -1.94
N GLU A 88 -11.40 4.60 -3.25
CA GLU A 88 -11.64 3.46 -4.16
C GLU A 88 -10.51 2.42 -4.08
N ARG A 89 -9.24 2.86 -4.01
CA ARG A 89 -8.08 1.95 -3.92
C ARG A 89 -8.01 1.25 -2.57
N ILE A 90 -8.16 1.97 -1.46
CA ILE A 90 -8.14 1.35 -0.12
C ILE A 90 -9.27 0.32 0.03
N GLY A 91 -10.48 0.63 -0.46
CA GLY A 91 -11.62 -0.29 -0.42
C GLY A 91 -11.46 -1.56 -1.27
N LYS A 92 -10.49 -1.61 -2.19
CA LYS A 92 -10.13 -2.84 -2.93
C LYS A 92 -9.17 -3.74 -2.15
N ILE A 93 -8.54 -3.23 -1.10
CA ILE A 93 -7.51 -3.93 -0.32
C ILE A 93 -8.10 -4.47 0.99
N VAL A 94 -8.97 -3.70 1.65
CA VAL A 94 -9.56 -4.05 2.95
C VAL A 94 -11.07 -3.91 2.96
N GLN A 95 -11.71 -4.51 3.96
CA GLN A 95 -13.17 -4.40 4.17
C GLN A 95 -13.61 -2.94 4.43
N PRO A 96 -14.88 -2.60 4.15
CA PRO A 96 -15.38 -1.22 4.22
C PRO A 96 -15.09 -0.47 5.53
N ASP A 97 -15.23 -1.14 6.68
CA ASP A 97 -14.99 -0.53 7.99
C ASP A 97 -13.52 -0.16 8.20
N ALA A 98 -12.60 -1.08 7.83
CA ALA A 98 -11.16 -0.82 7.87
C ALA A 98 -10.76 0.25 6.85
N ALA A 99 -11.35 0.22 5.65
CA ALA A 99 -11.11 1.24 4.63
C ALA A 99 -11.50 2.63 5.13
N THR A 100 -12.64 2.74 5.80
CA THR A 100 -13.13 4.00 6.38
C THR A 100 -12.16 4.53 7.43
N LYS A 101 -11.74 3.68 8.37
CA LYS A 101 -10.76 4.05 9.42
C LYS A 101 -9.43 4.54 8.83
N ILE A 102 -8.89 3.84 7.84
CA ILE A 102 -7.62 4.22 7.19
C ILE A 102 -7.76 5.56 6.47
N VAL A 103 -8.85 5.73 5.73
CA VAL A 103 -9.11 6.97 4.98
C VAL A 103 -9.26 8.16 5.92
N GLU A 104 -10.03 8.03 6.99
CA GLU A 104 -10.23 9.09 7.98
C GLU A 104 -8.91 9.46 8.68
N ALA A 105 -8.10 8.46 9.04
CA ALA A 105 -6.84 8.68 9.72
C ALA A 105 -5.77 9.34 8.83
N CYS A 106 -5.72 8.99 7.54
CA CYS A 106 -4.57 9.32 6.69
C CYS A 106 -4.84 10.42 5.66
N SER A 107 -6.11 10.71 5.32
CA SER A 107 -6.44 11.66 4.24
C SER A 107 -5.98 13.10 4.53
N GLY A 108 -5.84 13.49 5.81
CA GLY A 108 -5.29 14.78 6.21
C GLY A 108 -3.78 14.93 6.01
N SER A 109 -3.07 13.85 5.67
CA SER A 109 -1.61 13.85 5.47
C SER A 109 -1.20 14.11 4.02
N VAL A 110 -2.12 14.47 3.13
CA VAL A 110 -1.79 14.81 1.73
C VAL A 110 -0.88 16.04 1.71
N GLY A 111 0.28 15.92 1.07
CA GLY A 111 1.20 17.03 0.91
C GLY A 111 0.85 17.92 -0.29
N THR A 112 1.55 19.04 -0.40
CA THR A 112 1.33 20.04 -1.47
C THR A 112 2.53 20.19 -2.40
N GLU A 113 3.66 19.59 -2.07
CA GLU A 113 4.90 19.66 -2.84
C GLU A 113 5.11 18.40 -3.68
N ASN A 114 5.74 18.54 -4.85
CA ASN A 114 6.20 17.41 -5.64
C ASN A 114 6.98 16.41 -4.78
N CYS A 115 6.73 15.12 -4.99
CA CYS A 115 7.28 14.01 -4.20
C CYS A 115 6.76 13.94 -2.75
N LYS A 116 5.82 14.77 -2.35
CA LYS A 116 5.21 14.72 -1.01
C LYS A 116 3.68 14.68 -1.07
N ILE A 117 3.08 14.73 -2.27
CA ILE A 117 1.62 14.80 -2.42
C ILE A 117 0.98 13.56 -1.81
N SER A 118 1.48 12.38 -2.19
CA SER A 118 1.01 11.09 -1.70
C SER A 118 1.93 10.42 -0.68
N GLY A 119 3.21 10.83 -0.58
CA GLY A 119 4.18 10.15 0.27
C GLY A 119 3.72 9.98 1.73
N SER A 120 3.21 11.04 2.34
CA SER A 120 2.76 11.02 3.74
C SER A 120 1.44 10.25 3.92
N VAL A 121 0.47 10.40 3.02
CA VAL A 121 -0.80 9.64 3.08
C VAL A 121 -0.58 8.15 2.81
N LEU A 122 0.30 7.78 1.87
CA LEU A 122 0.64 6.39 1.58
C LEU A 122 1.44 5.76 2.72
N HIS A 123 2.39 6.48 3.31
CA HIS A 123 3.10 6.00 4.50
C HIS A 123 2.12 5.71 5.64
N CYS A 124 1.23 6.67 5.96
CA CYS A 124 0.18 6.46 6.96
C CYS A 124 -0.71 5.26 6.62
N SER A 125 -1.12 5.13 5.35
CA SER A 125 -1.99 4.03 4.89
C SER A 125 -1.31 2.68 5.05
N LEU A 126 -0.04 2.56 4.66
CA LEU A 126 0.72 1.32 4.78
C LEU A 126 0.88 0.90 6.23
N THR A 127 1.22 1.83 7.12
CA THR A 127 1.29 1.56 8.56
C THR A 127 -0.06 1.06 9.09
N LYS A 128 -1.17 1.71 8.74
CA LYS A 128 -2.50 1.30 9.19
C LYS A 128 -2.98 -0.01 8.56
N LEU A 129 -2.59 -0.30 7.32
CA LEU A 129 -2.85 -1.59 6.68
C LEU A 129 -2.13 -2.72 7.43
N ILE A 130 -0.88 -2.49 7.85
CA ILE A 130 -0.13 -3.46 8.66
C ILE A 130 -0.86 -3.67 10.00
N ASP A 131 -1.26 -2.61 10.70
CA ASP A 131 -2.05 -2.74 11.94
C ASP A 131 -3.30 -3.62 11.70
N VAL A 132 -4.04 -3.38 10.62
CA VAL A 132 -5.27 -4.14 10.29
C VAL A 132 -5.03 -5.61 9.93
N PHE A 133 -3.89 -5.94 9.30
CA PHE A 133 -3.60 -7.31 8.87
C PHE A 133 -2.90 -8.16 9.93
N TYR A 134 -2.30 -7.53 10.93
CA TYR A 134 -1.52 -8.21 11.98
C TYR A 134 -2.11 -8.08 13.39
N GLU A 135 -3.25 -7.38 13.55
CA GLU A 135 -4.17 -7.51 14.69
C GLU A 135 -5.17 -8.66 14.49
#